data_AF-A0A9X4GIH8-F1
#
_entry.id   AF-A0A9X4GIH8-F1
#
_cell.length_a   1.000
_cell.length_b   1.000
_cell.length_c   1.000
_cell.angle_alpha   90.00
_cell.angle_beta   90.00
_cell.angle_gamma   90.00
#
_symmetry.space_group_name_H-M   'P 1'
#
loop_
_entity.id
_entity.type
_entity.pdbx_description
1 polymer ?
#
loop_
_entity_poly.entity_id
_entity_poly.type
_entity_poly.pdbx_seq_one_letter_code
_entity_poly.pdbx_strand_id
1 'polypeptide(L)'
;MKKWILLFVILLTIPFLWFLIWFALTSGEHHYERSDIFSYWLYTPDVLKNVPLISEDVEYNYEYNLDNQQTRVIVKWNNINDIAAKKAYLIGFLQKLNPSIKYNCIWFYHDPHNYADNYQRYCISQKWDSLELEYFDTVK
;
A
#
# COMPACT_ATOMS: atom_id res chain seq x y z
N MET A 1 -45.65 11.20 -6.80
CA MET A 1 -44.70 12.12 -6.14
C MET A 1 -43.91 11.46 -5.01
N LYS A 2 -44.56 10.83 -4.02
CA LYS A 2 -43.87 10.20 -2.87
C LYS A 2 -42.78 9.16 -3.22
N LYS A 3 -42.98 8.32 -4.25
CA LYS A 3 -41.98 7.34 -4.73
C LYS A 3 -40.74 7.99 -5.36
N TRP A 4 -40.91 9.08 -6.10
CA TRP A 4 -39.82 9.83 -6.72
C TRP A 4 -39.00 10.59 -5.68
N ILE A 5 -39.64 11.15 -4.66
CA ILE A 5 -38.96 11.77 -3.51
C ILE A 5 -38.13 10.72 -2.77
N LEU A 6 -38.68 9.53 -2.51
CA LEU A 6 -37.95 8.46 -1.84
C LEU A 6 -36.72 8.01 -2.65
N LEU A 7 -36.87 7.83 -3.96
CA LEU A 7 -35.75 7.50 -4.86
C LEU A 7 -34.68 8.60 -4.88
N PHE A 8 -35.09 9.87 -4.88
CA PHE A 8 -34.17 11.00 -4.84
C PHE A 8 -33.39 11.07 -3.52
N VAL A 9 -34.07 10.81 -2.40
CA VAL A 9 -33.43 10.75 -1.07
C VAL A 9 -32.43 9.60 -1.01
N ILE A 10 -32.80 8.40 -1.46
CA ILE A 10 -31.89 7.24 -1.51
C ILE A 10 -30.67 7.54 -2.38
N LEU A 11 -30.89 8.12 -3.57
CA LEU A 11 -29.81 8.49 -4.48
C LEU A 11 -28.82 9.48 -3.84
N LEU A 12 -29.31 10.38 -2.99
CA LEU A 12 -28.49 11.38 -2.32
C LEU A 12 -27.74 10.80 -1.10
N THR A 13 -28.31 9.82 -0.40
CA THR A 13 -27.72 9.27 0.84
C THR A 13 -26.76 8.11 0.59
N ILE A 14 -26.98 7.30 -0.45
CA ILE A 14 -26.12 6.15 -0.76
C ILE A 14 -24.64 6.55 -0.94
N PRO A 15 -24.28 7.58 -1.73
CA PRO A 15 -22.88 7.96 -1.93
C PRO A 15 -22.20 8.37 -0.62
N PHE A 16 -22.94 9.08 0.24
CA PHE A 16 -22.43 9.51 1.53
C PHE A 16 -22.19 8.33 2.48
N LEU A 17 -23.14 7.38 2.55
CA LEU A 17 -22.97 6.16 3.33
C LEU A 17 -21.81 5.32 2.80
N TRP A 18 -21.66 5.23 1.48
CA TRP A 18 -20.56 4.52 0.85
C TRP A 18 -19.21 5.13 1.23
N PHE A 19 -19.09 6.46 1.19
CA PHE A 19 -17.89 7.16 1.63
C PHE A 19 -17.56 6.90 3.10
N LEU A 20 -18.56 6.94 3.98
CA LEU A 20 -18.36 6.66 5.41
C LEU A 20 -17.91 5.22 5.68
N ILE A 21 -18.53 4.25 5.00
CA ILE A 21 -18.14 2.83 5.11
C ILE A 21 -16.72 2.64 4.60
N TRP A 22 -16.39 3.21 3.44
CA TRP A 22 -15.05 3.13 2.87
C TRP A 22 -14.01 3.68 3.84
N PHE A 23 -14.24 4.90 4.34
CA PHE A 23 -13.35 5.56 5.28
C PHE A 23 -13.18 4.78 6.59
N ALA A 24 -14.26 4.22 7.14
CA ALA A 24 -14.21 3.37 8.33
C ALA A 24 -13.40 2.09 8.12
N LEU A 25 -13.45 1.50 6.92
CA LEU A 25 -12.68 0.29 6.59
C LEU A 25 -11.20 0.59 6.35
N THR A 26 -10.88 1.68 5.66
CA THR A 26 -9.51 1.97 5.22
C THR A 26 -8.72 2.85 6.18
N SER A 27 -9.29 3.25 7.31
CA SER A 27 -8.60 4.06 8.32
C SER A 27 -7.89 3.20 9.37
N GLY A 28 -6.81 3.73 9.92
CA GLY A 28 -6.05 3.06 10.98
C GLY A 28 -5.09 1.98 10.47
N GLU A 29 -4.72 1.07 11.37
CA GLU A 29 -3.76 0.00 11.14
C GLU A 29 -4.45 -1.35 10.95
N HIS A 30 -4.00 -2.11 9.95
CA HIS A 30 -4.54 -3.41 9.59
C HIS A 30 -3.40 -4.39 9.28
N HIS A 31 -3.34 -5.47 10.06
CA HIS A 31 -2.43 -6.58 9.82
C HIS A 31 -3.17 -7.75 9.19
N TYR A 32 -2.60 -8.35 8.15
CA TYR A 32 -3.23 -9.42 7.38
C TYR A 32 -2.21 -10.30 6.66
N GLU A 33 -2.62 -11.50 6.30
CA GLU A 33 -1.85 -12.41 5.48
C GLU A 33 -2.30 -12.35 4.01
N ARG A 34 -1.50 -12.95 3.11
CA ARG A 34 -1.91 -13.11 1.71
C ARG A 34 -3.17 -13.99 1.54
N SER A 35 -3.38 -14.92 2.47
CA SER A 35 -4.52 -15.83 2.52
C SER A 35 -5.84 -15.10 2.82
N ASP A 36 -5.77 -13.93 3.47
CA ASP A 36 -6.92 -13.07 3.77
C ASP A 36 -7.38 -12.30 2.52
N ILE A 37 -8.12 -12.98 1.64
CA ILE A 37 -8.48 -12.48 0.30
C ILE A 37 -9.09 -11.07 0.33
N PHE A 38 -10.00 -10.79 1.27
CA PHE A 38 -10.66 -9.48 1.35
C PHE A 38 -9.67 -8.38 1.76
N SER A 39 -8.91 -8.60 2.84
CA SER A 39 -7.91 -7.65 3.35
C SER A 39 -6.81 -7.41 2.31
N TYR A 40 -6.30 -8.47 1.69
CA TYR A 40 -5.29 -8.39 0.64
C TYR A 40 -5.80 -7.65 -0.60
N TRP A 41 -7.06 -7.86 -0.99
CA TRP A 41 -7.68 -7.14 -2.10
C TRP A 41 -7.83 -5.64 -1.78
N LEU A 42 -8.32 -5.32 -0.59
CA LEU A 42 -8.67 -3.96 -0.17
C LEU A 42 -7.45 -3.10 0.16
N TYR A 43 -6.49 -3.64 0.90
CA TYR A 43 -5.41 -2.86 1.51
C TYR A 43 -4.07 -2.92 0.75
N THR A 44 -3.85 -3.92 -0.11
CA THR A 44 -2.58 -4.03 -0.84
C THR A 44 -2.62 -3.24 -2.15
N PRO A 45 -1.70 -2.28 -2.40
CA PRO A 45 -1.57 -1.59 -3.68
C PRO A 45 -1.23 -2.57 -4.81
N ASP A 46 -1.73 -2.31 -6.02
CA ASP A 46 -1.56 -3.24 -7.15
C ASP A 46 -0.09 -3.49 -7.53
N VAL A 47 0.79 -2.49 -7.35
CA VAL A 47 2.24 -2.68 -7.53
C VAL A 47 2.78 -3.74 -6.55
N LEU A 48 2.35 -3.70 -5.29
CA LEU A 48 2.77 -4.68 -4.28
C LEU A 48 2.14 -6.06 -4.50
N LYS A 49 0.93 -6.13 -5.07
CA LYS A 49 0.30 -7.41 -5.43
C LYS A 49 1.11 -8.20 -6.47
N ASN A 50 1.91 -7.50 -7.28
CA ASN A 50 2.76 -8.07 -8.32
C ASN A 50 4.21 -8.33 -7.86
N VAL A 51 4.52 -8.08 -6.59
CA VAL A 51 5.86 -8.34 -6.06
C VAL A 51 6.15 -9.84 -6.10
N PRO A 52 7.38 -10.27 -6.45
CA PRO A 52 7.75 -11.67 -6.35
C PRO A 52 7.62 -12.20 -4.92
N LEU A 53 7.07 -13.41 -4.80
CA LEU A 53 7.06 -14.13 -3.53
C LEU A 53 8.47 -14.64 -3.23
N ILE A 54 9.12 -14.09 -2.20
CA ILE A 54 10.49 -14.46 -1.83
C ILE A 54 10.57 -15.46 -0.67
N SER A 55 9.52 -15.55 0.14
CA SER A 55 9.31 -16.51 1.24
C SER A 55 7.83 -16.87 1.32
N GLU A 56 7.51 -18.06 1.84
CA GLU A 56 6.14 -18.47 2.15
C GLU A 56 5.61 -17.75 3.41
N ASP A 57 6.51 -17.45 4.34
CA ASP A 57 6.22 -16.69 5.55
C ASP A 57 6.21 -15.20 5.18
N VAL A 58 5.02 -14.69 4.90
CA VAL A 58 4.78 -13.31 4.47
C VAL A 58 3.60 -12.68 5.22
N GLU A 59 3.84 -11.51 5.76
CA GLU A 59 2.88 -10.69 6.49
C GLU A 59 2.72 -9.33 5.81
N TYR A 60 1.52 -8.77 5.89
CA TYR A 60 1.21 -7.44 5.39
C TYR A 60 0.76 -6.55 6.53
N ASN A 61 1.22 -5.31 6.52
CA ASN A 61 0.74 -4.27 7.42
C ASN A 61 0.34 -3.06 6.59
N TYR A 62 -0.91 -2.63 6.71
CA TYR A 62 -1.44 -1.42 6.12
C TYR A 62 -1.70 -0.40 7.24
N GLU A 63 -1.36 0.84 7.00
CA GLU A 63 -1.62 1.96 7.90
C GLU A 63 -2.10 3.15 7.07
N TYR A 64 -3.22 3.75 7.48
CA TYR A 64 -3.64 5.07 7.00
C TYR A 64 -3.69 6.07 8.14
N ASN A 65 -2.79 7.04 8.10
CA ASN A 65 -2.70 8.10 9.07
C ASN A 65 -3.58 9.29 8.66
N LEU A 66 -4.57 9.58 9.49
CA LEU A 66 -5.59 10.60 9.26
C LEU A 66 -5.06 12.02 9.38
N ASP A 67 -4.08 12.24 10.26
CA ASP A 67 -3.59 13.58 10.59
C ASP A 67 -2.77 14.18 9.42
N ASN A 68 -2.07 13.32 8.68
CA ASN A 68 -1.18 13.72 7.61
C ASN A 68 -1.56 13.14 6.23
N GLN A 69 -2.68 12.39 6.15
CA GLN A 69 -3.19 11.77 4.92
C GLN A 69 -2.17 10.87 4.22
N GLN A 70 -1.50 10.04 5.03
CA GLN A 70 -0.44 9.15 4.56
C GLN A 70 -0.91 7.71 4.58
N THR A 71 -0.64 7.01 3.49
CA THR A 71 -0.85 5.57 3.39
C THR A 71 0.50 4.88 3.41
N ARG A 72 0.66 3.88 4.27
CA ARG A 72 1.85 3.05 4.35
C ARG A 72 1.44 1.59 4.27
N VAL A 73 2.15 0.82 3.44
CA VAL A 73 1.96 -0.62 3.35
C VAL A 73 3.32 -1.31 3.40
N ILE A 74 3.50 -2.22 4.34
CA ILE A 74 4.72 -3.00 4.50
C ILE A 74 4.40 -4.45 4.17
N VAL A 75 5.14 -5.01 3.22
CA VAL A 75 5.21 -6.46 3.01
C VAL A 75 6.46 -6.96 3.71
N LYS A 76 6.30 -7.85 4.68
CA LYS A 76 7.39 -8.41 5.48
C LYS A 76 7.51 -9.90 5.17
N TRP A 77 8.71 -10.33 4.82
CA TRP A 77 9.03 -11.74 4.64
C TRP A 77 9.98 -12.19 5.75
N ASN A 78 9.64 -13.29 6.40
CA ASN A 78 10.48 -13.94 7.41
C ASN A 78 11.06 -15.26 6.89
N ASN A 79 11.91 -15.92 7.68
CA ASN A 79 12.46 -17.25 7.40
C ASN A 79 13.12 -17.36 6.01
N ILE A 80 13.90 -16.33 5.63
CA ILE A 80 14.51 -16.24 4.31
C ILE A 80 15.83 -17.01 4.29
N ASN A 81 15.94 -17.99 3.40
CA ASN A 81 17.14 -18.82 3.26
C ASN A 81 18.35 -18.06 2.70
N ASP A 82 18.18 -17.25 1.65
CA ASP A 82 19.23 -16.45 1.01
C ASP A 82 18.81 -14.97 0.90
N ILE A 83 19.00 -14.24 1.99
CA ILE A 83 18.60 -12.84 2.10
C ILE A 83 19.28 -11.97 1.03
N ALA A 84 20.54 -12.23 0.70
CA ALA A 84 21.27 -11.44 -0.29
C ALA A 84 20.66 -11.61 -1.69
N ALA A 85 20.40 -12.85 -2.11
CA ALA A 85 19.76 -13.13 -3.40
C ALA A 85 18.32 -12.60 -3.45
N LYS A 86 17.52 -12.81 -2.40
CA LYS A 86 16.14 -12.30 -2.36
C LYS A 86 16.08 -10.77 -2.36
N LYS A 87 16.99 -10.10 -1.65
CA LYS A 87 17.12 -8.65 -1.68
C LYS A 87 17.48 -8.14 -3.07
N ALA A 88 18.45 -8.78 -3.74
CA ALA A 88 18.79 -8.44 -5.13
C ALA A 88 17.59 -8.62 -6.07
N TYR A 89 16.77 -9.66 -5.85
CA TYR A 89 15.56 -9.89 -6.63
C TYR A 89 14.51 -8.81 -6.42
N LEU A 90 14.29 -8.35 -5.18
CA LEU A 90 13.41 -7.21 -4.88
C LEU A 90 13.95 -5.90 -5.48
N ILE A 91 15.27 -5.66 -5.43
CA ILE A 91 15.89 -4.49 -6.07
C ILE A 91 15.65 -4.53 -7.58
N GLY A 92 15.81 -5.70 -8.21
CA GLY A 92 15.52 -5.89 -9.63
C GLY A 92 14.04 -5.66 -9.97
N PHE A 93 13.12 -6.01 -9.07
CA PHE A 93 11.70 -5.66 -9.21
C PHE A 93 11.49 -4.14 -9.18
N LEU A 94 12.07 -3.42 -8.21
CA LEU A 94 11.97 -1.96 -8.14
C LEU A 94 12.62 -1.26 -9.35
N GLN A 95 13.73 -1.79 -9.88
CA GLN A 95 14.42 -1.24 -11.05
C GLN A 95 13.56 -1.28 -12.31
N LYS A 96 12.65 -2.27 -12.41
CA LYS A 96 11.67 -2.34 -13.50
C LYS A 96 10.61 -1.26 -13.42
N LEU A 97 10.28 -0.79 -12.21
CA LEU A 97 9.34 0.31 -12.00
C LEU A 97 9.99 1.66 -12.29
N ASN A 98 11.22 1.86 -11.80
CA ASN A 98 12.02 3.05 -12.08
C ASN A 98 13.52 2.68 -12.00
N PRO A 99 14.31 2.91 -13.05
CA PRO A 99 15.73 2.55 -13.06
C PRO A 99 16.57 3.33 -12.05
N SER A 100 16.11 4.51 -11.60
CA SER A 100 16.83 5.35 -10.65
C SER A 100 16.57 4.96 -9.19
N ILE A 101 17.06 3.79 -8.78
CA ILE A 101 17.09 3.40 -7.36
C ILE A 101 18.18 4.16 -6.62
N LYS A 102 17.85 4.77 -5.48
CA LYS A 102 18.81 5.33 -4.52
C LYS A 102 18.53 4.76 -3.14
N TYR A 103 19.57 4.31 -2.44
CA TYR A 103 19.45 3.76 -1.08
C TYR A 103 18.41 2.64 -0.93
N ASN A 104 18.30 1.75 -1.93
CA ASN A 104 17.28 0.69 -2.01
C ASN A 104 15.83 1.20 -2.07
N CYS A 105 15.65 2.45 -2.47
CA CYS A 105 14.35 3.08 -2.60
C CYS A 105 14.16 3.71 -3.99
N ILE A 106 12.91 3.86 -4.39
CA ILE A 106 12.46 4.67 -5.53
C ILE A 106 11.40 5.65 -5.06
N TRP A 107 11.39 6.82 -5.67
CA TRP A 107 10.41 7.88 -5.41
C TRP A 107 9.72 8.26 -6.72
N PHE A 108 8.42 8.45 -6.66
CA PHE A 108 7.58 8.99 -7.71
C PHE A 108 6.92 10.24 -7.15
N TYR A 109 7.32 11.39 -7.65
CA TYR A 109 6.78 12.67 -7.22
C TYR A 109 5.54 12.99 -8.05
N HIS A 110 4.43 13.29 -7.37
CA HIS A 110 3.18 13.65 -8.03
C HIS A 110 3.26 15.07 -8.62
N ASP A 111 4.06 15.95 -8.01
CA ASP A 111 4.38 17.29 -8.53
C ASP A 111 5.86 17.40 -8.96
N PRO A 112 6.15 17.64 -10.25
CA PRO A 112 7.52 17.82 -10.73
C PRO A 112 8.21 19.09 -10.22
N HIS A 113 7.51 20.02 -9.58
CA HIS A 113 8.07 21.25 -9.01
C HIS A 113 8.12 21.24 -7.47
N ASN A 114 7.53 20.23 -6.81
CA ASN A 114 7.50 20.11 -5.36
C ASN A 114 7.84 18.68 -4.91
N TYR A 115 9.09 18.52 -4.49
CA TYR A 115 9.66 17.24 -4.06
C TYR A 115 9.54 16.95 -2.55
N ALA A 116 8.88 17.83 -1.78
CA ALA A 116 8.89 17.71 -0.32
C ALA A 116 7.77 16.81 0.20
N ASP A 117 6.55 16.97 -0.33
CA ASP A 117 5.35 16.60 0.43
C ASP A 117 4.32 15.75 -0.34
N ASN A 118 4.52 15.52 -1.64
CA ASN A 118 3.54 14.83 -2.50
C ASN A 118 4.24 13.79 -3.38
N TYR A 119 4.43 12.59 -2.83
CA TYR A 119 5.14 11.50 -3.48
C TYR A 119 4.68 10.11 -3.04
N GLN A 120 4.92 9.16 -3.92
CA GLN A 120 4.95 7.73 -3.64
C GLN A 120 6.39 7.26 -3.51
N ARG A 121 6.65 6.35 -2.57
CA ARG A 121 7.96 5.77 -2.33
C ARG A 121 7.85 4.27 -2.12
N TYR A 122 8.79 3.55 -2.70
CA TYR A 122 8.99 2.13 -2.43
C TYR A 122 10.39 1.93 -1.87
N CYS A 123 10.53 1.21 -0.77
CA CYS A 123 11.81 1.03 -0.09
C CYS A 123 11.99 -0.40 0.38
N ILE A 124 13.16 -0.97 0.10
CA ILE A 124 13.55 -2.28 0.63
C ILE A 124 14.42 -2.06 1.86
N SER A 125 14.01 -2.64 2.98
CA SER A 125 14.80 -2.69 4.20
C SER A 125 15.08 -4.14 4.60
N GLN A 126 16.20 -4.35 5.30
CA GLN A 126 16.56 -5.63 5.88
C GLN A 126 16.63 -5.45 7.38
N LYS A 127 15.92 -6.29 8.12
CA LYS A 127 15.96 -6.32 9.59
C LYS A 127 16.32 -7.73 10.02
N TRP A 128 17.56 -7.91 10.47
CA TRP A 128 18.08 -9.23 10.86
C TRP A 128 17.92 -10.27 9.75
N ASP A 129 17.02 -11.23 9.96
CA ASP A 129 16.66 -12.34 9.09
C ASP A 129 15.42 -12.07 8.21
N SER A 130 14.80 -10.89 8.33
CA SER A 130 13.65 -10.49 7.55
C SER A 130 13.99 -9.45 6.48
N LEU A 131 13.20 -9.47 5.40
CA LEU A 131 13.18 -8.41 4.39
C LEU A 131 11.81 -7.74 4.40
N GLU A 132 11.80 -6.42 4.23
CA GLU A 132 10.58 -5.62 4.13
C GLU A 132 10.60 -4.82 2.83
N LEU A 133 9.45 -4.77 2.15
CA LEU A 133 9.17 -3.80 1.09
C LEU A 133 8.08 -2.86 1.59
N GLU A 134 8.45 -1.61 1.80
CA GLU A 134 7.55 -0.53 2.16
C GLU A 134 7.05 0.17 0.89
N TYR A 135 5.74 0.37 0.81
CA TYR A 135 5.07 1.39 0.02
C TYR A 135 4.65 2.52 0.95
N PHE A 136 4.87 3.74 0.51
CA PHE A 136 4.45 4.95 1.22
C PHE A 136 3.89 5.94 0.22
N ASP A 137 2.74 6.53 0.51
CA ASP A 137 2.08 7.52 -0.33
C ASP A 137 1.62 8.70 0.51
N THR A 138 1.80 9.88 -0.06
CA THR A 138 1.34 11.15 0.48
C THR A 138 0.45 11.76 -0.58
N VAL A 139 -0.83 11.89 -0.27
CA VAL A 139 -1.78 12.59 -1.14
C VAL A 139 -2.11 13.90 -0.44
N LYS A 140 -1.48 14.99 -0.88
CA LYS A 140 -1.79 16.37 -0.46
C LYS A 140 -2.41 17.15 -1.60
#